data_AF-A0A5K1G309-F1
#
_entry.id   AF-A0A5K1G309-F1
#
_cell.length_a   1.000
_cell.length_b   1.000
_cell.length_c   1.000
_cell.angle_alpha   90.00
_cell.angle_beta   90.00
_cell.angle_gamma   90.00
#
_symmetry.space_group_name_H-M   'P 1'
#
loop_
_entity.id
_entity.type
_entity.pdbx_description
1 polymer ?
#
loop_
_entity_poly.entity_id
_entity_poly.type
_entity_poly.pdbx_seq_one_letter_code
_entity_poly.pdbx_strand_id
1 'polypeptide(L)'
;KLIGARYFEKGFINGGLGMDPNEYNSPRDSSGHGTHTAATAAGSFVPNASIFGSSNGTAKGGSPRARLAIYKVCWCSADGELYCFDADVLAAFDAAISDGVDVITISLGAAAVPPSGYFSEAIAIGSFHAISRGITVVASAGNDGPTLGSVVNVAPWLFSVAASTLDRDFVSLLSLGNNRTFQ
;
A
#
# COMPACT_ATOMS: atom_id res chain seq x y z
N LYS A 1 9.04 -5.72 16.69
CA LYS A 1 9.11 -4.83 15.49
C LYS A 1 7.70 -4.68 14.95
N LEU A 2 7.13 -5.77 14.41
CA LEU A 2 5.69 -5.98 14.34
C LEU A 2 5.15 -6.13 15.77
N ILE A 3 4.12 -5.38 16.15
CA ILE A 3 3.51 -5.41 17.49
C ILE A 3 2.00 -5.69 17.45
N GLY A 4 1.38 -5.58 16.28
CA GLY A 4 -0.03 -5.89 16.05
C GLY A 4 -0.24 -6.37 14.63
N ALA A 5 -1.18 -7.29 14.44
CA ALA A 5 -1.57 -7.79 13.14
C ALA A 5 -3.05 -8.20 13.18
N ARG A 6 -3.86 -7.56 12.35
CA ARG A 6 -5.31 -7.76 12.21
C ARG A 6 -5.66 -7.85 10.73
N TYR A 7 -6.80 -8.44 10.43
CA TYR A 7 -7.30 -8.56 9.07
C TYR A 7 -8.82 -8.41 9.05
N PHE A 8 -9.35 -7.93 7.93
CA PHE A 8 -10.75 -7.61 7.74
C PHE A 8 -11.16 -8.13 6.36
N GLU A 9 -12.05 -9.10 6.32
CA GLU A 9 -12.46 -9.82 5.10
C GLU A 9 -13.99 -9.90 4.93
N LYS A 10 -14.75 -9.26 5.81
CA LYS A 10 -16.22 -9.40 5.81
C LYS A 10 -16.82 -8.74 4.58
N GLY A 11 -16.30 -7.57 4.18
CA GLY A 11 -16.67 -6.91 2.94
C GLY A 11 -16.36 -7.81 1.74
N PHE A 12 -15.15 -8.33 1.69
CA PHE A 12 -14.69 -9.24 0.63
C PHE A 12 -15.54 -10.51 0.50
N ILE A 13 -15.78 -11.23 1.60
CA ILE A 13 -16.60 -12.46 1.61
C ILE A 13 -18.02 -12.16 1.14
N ASN A 14 -18.62 -11.07 1.60
CA ASN A 14 -19.98 -10.67 1.20
C ASN A 14 -20.04 -10.19 -0.27
N GLY A 15 -18.93 -9.73 -0.83
CA GLY A 15 -18.81 -9.37 -2.24
C GLY A 15 -18.89 -10.57 -3.19
N GLY A 16 -18.74 -11.80 -2.68
CA GLY A 16 -18.99 -13.02 -3.45
C GLY A 16 -17.98 -13.35 -4.54
N LEU A 17 -16.80 -12.72 -4.52
CA LEU A 17 -15.75 -12.93 -5.53
C LEU A 17 -15.00 -14.27 -5.40
N GLY A 18 -15.15 -14.96 -4.26
CA GLY A 18 -14.38 -16.15 -3.93
C GLY A 18 -12.93 -15.81 -3.60
N MET A 19 -12.34 -16.50 -2.63
CA MET A 19 -10.96 -16.28 -2.19
C MET A 19 -9.97 -17.10 -3.04
N ASP A 20 -8.84 -16.51 -3.43
CA ASP A 20 -7.76 -17.24 -4.11
C ASP A 20 -7.27 -18.41 -3.23
N PRO A 21 -7.04 -19.62 -3.79
CA PRO A 21 -6.56 -20.77 -3.00
C PRO A 21 -5.20 -20.55 -2.29
N ASN A 22 -4.39 -19.62 -2.76
CA ASN A 22 -3.09 -19.23 -2.19
C ASN A 22 -3.22 -18.10 -1.16
N GLU A 23 -4.42 -17.58 -0.94
CA GLU A 23 -4.68 -16.56 0.05
C GLU A 23 -4.63 -17.14 1.47
N TYR A 24 -4.26 -16.31 2.43
CA TYR A 24 -4.23 -16.69 3.84
C TYR A 24 -5.35 -15.98 4.59
N ASN A 25 -6.30 -16.73 5.14
CA ASN A 25 -7.30 -16.22 6.11
C ASN A 25 -6.60 -15.89 7.45
N SER A 26 -5.79 -14.84 7.41
CA SER A 26 -4.96 -14.31 8.49
C SER A 26 -4.37 -12.96 8.04
N PRO A 27 -3.70 -12.20 8.93
CA PRO A 27 -2.95 -11.00 8.53
C PRO A 27 -1.74 -11.25 7.63
N ARG A 28 -1.43 -12.50 7.26
CA ARG A 28 -0.30 -12.83 6.39
C ARG A 28 -0.54 -12.28 4.99
N ASP A 29 0.50 -11.66 4.43
CA ASP A 29 0.53 -11.12 3.09
C ASP A 29 0.78 -12.25 2.06
N SER A 30 -0.12 -12.39 1.09
CA SER A 30 -0.06 -13.31 -0.05
C SER A 30 0.45 -12.61 -1.34
N SER A 31 0.26 -11.28 -1.42
CA SER A 31 0.53 -10.46 -2.59
C SER A 31 1.95 -9.89 -2.60
N GLY A 32 2.46 -9.51 -1.43
CA GLY A 32 3.76 -8.86 -1.25
C GLY A 32 3.69 -7.33 -1.19
N HIS A 33 2.62 -6.72 -1.68
CA HIS A 33 2.43 -5.25 -1.66
C HIS A 33 2.47 -4.68 -0.23
N GLY A 34 1.80 -5.34 0.72
CA GLY A 34 1.80 -4.92 2.13
C GLY A 34 3.17 -5.05 2.78
N THR A 35 3.89 -6.12 2.49
CA THR A 35 5.26 -6.35 2.98
C THR A 35 6.22 -5.30 2.45
N HIS A 36 6.15 -4.98 1.15
CA HIS A 36 7.00 -3.97 0.50
C HIS A 36 6.77 -2.57 1.09
N THR A 37 5.51 -2.16 1.22
CA THR A 37 5.15 -0.83 1.77
C THR A 37 5.48 -0.70 3.25
N ALA A 38 5.21 -1.72 4.07
CA ALA A 38 5.57 -1.74 5.49
C ALA A 38 7.10 -1.69 5.71
N ALA A 39 7.87 -2.42 4.89
CA ALA A 39 9.33 -2.39 4.93
C ALA A 39 9.89 -1.02 4.50
N THR A 40 9.27 -0.38 3.50
CA THR A 40 9.65 0.97 3.06
C THR A 40 9.40 2.02 4.14
N ALA A 41 8.29 1.92 4.88
CA ALA A 41 7.97 2.86 5.96
C ALA A 41 8.86 2.65 7.20
N ALA A 42 8.97 1.41 7.68
CA ALA A 42 9.56 1.11 8.99
C ALA A 42 10.39 -0.17 9.05
N GLY A 43 10.88 -0.67 7.92
CA GLY A 43 11.79 -1.83 7.86
C GLY A 43 13.05 -1.63 8.70
N SER A 44 13.46 -2.67 9.42
CA SER A 44 14.75 -2.70 10.12
C SER A 44 15.91 -2.64 9.11
N PHE A 45 17.12 -2.35 9.60
CA PHE A 45 18.34 -2.49 8.80
C PHE A 45 18.55 -3.96 8.42
N VAL A 46 18.65 -4.23 7.12
CA VAL A 46 18.95 -5.56 6.57
C VAL A 46 20.18 -5.43 5.66
N PRO A 47 21.37 -5.86 6.11
CA PRO A 47 22.58 -5.82 5.29
C PRO A 47 22.51 -6.82 4.14
N ASN A 48 23.24 -6.54 3.06
CA ASN A 48 23.34 -7.38 1.86
C ASN A 48 21.99 -7.67 1.18
N ALA A 49 21.03 -6.74 1.30
CA ALA A 49 19.76 -6.83 0.59
C ALA A 49 20.00 -6.56 -0.89
N SER A 50 19.48 -7.45 -1.75
CA SER A 50 19.55 -7.33 -3.20
C SER A 50 18.39 -8.10 -3.85
N ILE A 51 18.09 -7.78 -5.11
CA ILE A 51 17.20 -8.58 -5.95
C ILE A 51 18.05 -9.25 -7.04
N PHE A 52 18.25 -10.57 -6.92
CA PHE A 52 19.13 -11.34 -7.81
C PHE A 52 20.54 -10.72 -7.99
N GLY A 53 21.09 -10.12 -6.93
CA GLY A 53 22.40 -9.44 -6.95
C GLY A 53 22.36 -7.97 -7.37
N SER A 54 21.24 -7.49 -7.93
CA SER A 54 21.05 -6.08 -8.27
C SER A 54 20.74 -5.24 -7.03
N SER A 55 21.22 -4.00 -7.02
CA SER A 55 21.04 -3.03 -5.92
C SER A 55 21.46 -3.55 -4.55
N ASN A 56 22.62 -4.21 -4.48
CA ASN A 56 23.19 -4.67 -3.22
C ASN A 56 23.46 -3.50 -2.27
N GLY A 57 22.95 -3.60 -1.04
CA GLY A 57 23.16 -2.59 -0.01
C GLY A 57 22.50 -2.97 1.32
N THR A 58 22.34 -1.98 2.20
CA THR A 58 21.56 -2.17 3.43
C THR A 58 20.16 -1.59 3.23
N ALA A 59 19.14 -2.44 3.16
CA ALA A 59 17.75 -1.99 3.11
C ALA A 59 17.30 -1.49 4.49
N LYS A 60 16.56 -0.38 4.53
CA LYS A 60 15.91 0.14 5.73
C LYS A 60 14.71 1.02 5.38
N GLY A 61 13.70 1.04 6.25
CA GLY A 61 12.57 1.94 6.08
C GLY A 61 12.87 3.38 6.48
N GLY A 62 11.98 4.31 6.17
CA GLY A 62 12.07 5.73 6.59
C GLY A 62 12.36 5.87 8.08
N SER A 63 11.62 5.14 8.93
CA SER A 63 11.81 5.07 10.38
C SER A 63 12.13 3.64 10.87
N PRO A 64 13.40 3.20 10.84
CA PRO A 64 13.78 1.82 11.15
C PRO A 64 13.55 1.38 12.60
N ARG A 65 13.23 2.30 13.51
CA ARG A 65 12.94 1.98 14.93
C ARG A 65 11.46 2.05 15.27
N ALA A 66 10.60 2.54 14.36
CA ALA A 66 9.16 2.52 14.54
C ALA A 66 8.65 1.08 14.71
N ARG A 67 7.50 0.98 15.39
CA ARG A 67 6.72 -0.25 15.55
C ARG A 67 5.69 -0.33 14.42
N LEU A 68 5.38 -1.55 14.00
CA LEU A 68 4.39 -1.80 12.95
C LEU A 68 3.16 -2.48 13.56
N ALA A 69 1.99 -1.94 13.27
CA ALA A 69 0.69 -2.60 13.41
C ALA A 69 0.11 -2.78 12.00
N ILE A 70 -0.22 -4.02 11.64
CA ILE A 70 -0.68 -4.37 10.29
C ILE A 70 -2.18 -4.60 10.30
N TYR A 71 -2.87 -3.98 9.33
CA TYR A 71 -4.31 -4.11 9.12
C TYR A 71 -4.54 -4.55 7.67
N LYS A 72 -4.69 -5.85 7.44
CA LYS A 72 -4.92 -6.40 6.10
C LYS A 72 -6.38 -6.22 5.70
N VAL A 73 -6.61 -5.51 4.59
CA VAL A 73 -7.96 -5.20 4.06
C VAL A 73 -8.13 -5.57 2.59
N CYS A 74 -7.05 -6.03 1.97
CA CYS A 74 -7.03 -6.43 0.57
C CYS A 74 -6.81 -7.92 0.45
N TRP A 75 -7.51 -8.54 -0.50
CA TRP A 75 -7.60 -9.98 -0.68
C TRP A 75 -7.54 -10.33 -2.15
N CYS A 76 -6.76 -11.35 -2.50
CA CYS A 76 -6.78 -11.92 -3.83
C CYS A 76 -8.05 -12.75 -4.02
N SER A 77 -8.80 -12.49 -5.08
CA SER A 77 -9.96 -13.28 -5.46
C SER A 77 -9.62 -14.43 -6.38
N ALA A 78 -10.60 -15.31 -6.61
CA ALA A 78 -10.45 -16.49 -7.45
C ALA A 78 -10.10 -16.20 -8.92
N ASP A 79 -10.31 -14.97 -9.39
CA ASP A 79 -9.89 -14.48 -10.72
C ASP A 79 -8.45 -13.95 -10.75
N GLY A 80 -7.75 -13.94 -9.61
CA GLY A 80 -6.36 -13.50 -9.47
C GLY A 80 -6.19 -12.00 -9.24
N GLU A 81 -7.28 -11.24 -9.13
CA GLU A 81 -7.25 -9.80 -8.89
C GLU A 81 -7.24 -9.46 -7.39
N LEU A 82 -6.67 -8.31 -7.04
CA LEU A 82 -6.59 -7.85 -5.64
C LEU A 82 -7.71 -6.85 -5.35
N TYR A 83 -8.57 -7.17 -4.39
CA TYR A 83 -9.70 -6.32 -4.00
C TYR A 83 -9.59 -5.84 -2.57
N CYS A 84 -9.87 -4.55 -2.35
CA CYS A 84 -9.96 -3.93 -1.03
C CYS A 84 -11.36 -3.34 -0.89
N PHE A 85 -12.25 -4.00 -0.15
CA PHE A 85 -13.63 -3.53 0.00
C PHE A 85 -13.72 -2.37 0.99
N ASP A 86 -14.52 -1.36 0.68
CA ASP A 86 -14.71 -0.16 1.51
C ASP A 86 -15.08 -0.48 2.97
N ALA A 87 -15.92 -1.49 3.18
CA ALA A 87 -16.31 -1.94 4.51
C ALA A 87 -15.13 -2.47 5.34
N ASP A 88 -14.20 -3.20 4.69
CA ASP A 88 -13.01 -3.74 5.35
C ASP A 88 -11.97 -2.62 5.61
N VAL A 89 -11.85 -1.65 4.69
CA VAL A 89 -11.02 -0.45 4.86
C VAL A 89 -11.51 0.39 6.05
N LEU A 90 -12.82 0.66 6.15
CA LEU A 90 -13.40 1.41 7.25
C LEU A 90 -13.24 0.68 8.59
N ALA A 91 -13.43 -0.65 8.61
CA ALA A 91 -13.21 -1.44 9.82
C ALA A 91 -11.75 -1.42 10.29
N ALA A 92 -10.79 -1.39 9.35
CA ALA A 92 -9.38 -1.22 9.67
C ALA A 92 -9.05 0.17 10.21
N PHE A 93 -9.65 1.24 9.69
CA PHE A 93 -9.50 2.58 10.26
C PHE A 93 -10.01 2.64 11.69
N ASP A 94 -11.22 2.14 11.96
CA ASP A 94 -11.78 2.11 13.31
C ASP A 94 -10.88 1.32 14.28
N ALA A 95 -10.39 0.16 13.85
CA ALA A 95 -9.45 -0.65 14.61
C ALA A 95 -8.13 0.08 14.87
N ALA A 96 -7.51 0.69 13.85
CA ALA A 96 -6.24 1.40 13.98
C ALA A 96 -6.36 2.61 14.92
N ILE A 97 -7.46 3.35 14.81
CA ILE A 97 -7.79 4.46 15.70
C ILE A 97 -7.93 3.98 17.14
N SER A 98 -8.70 2.91 17.36
CA SER A 98 -8.94 2.34 18.70
C SER A 98 -7.66 1.78 19.33
N ASP A 99 -6.81 1.16 18.52
CA ASP A 99 -5.51 0.62 18.93
C ASP A 99 -4.48 1.73 19.24
N GLY A 100 -4.78 2.99 18.91
CA GLY A 100 -3.96 4.15 19.26
C GLY A 100 -2.70 4.30 18.40
N VAL A 101 -2.77 4.03 17.11
CA VAL A 101 -1.64 4.24 16.19
C VAL A 101 -1.30 5.73 16.03
N ASP A 102 -0.02 6.06 15.82
CA ASP A 102 0.42 7.46 15.66
C ASP A 102 0.26 7.98 14.22
N VAL A 103 0.49 7.11 13.23
CA VAL A 103 0.46 7.42 11.79
C VAL A 103 -0.10 6.22 11.04
N ILE A 104 -0.97 6.48 10.07
CA ILE A 104 -1.47 5.48 9.12
C ILE A 104 -0.84 5.75 7.75
N THR A 105 -0.23 4.73 7.16
CA THR A 105 0.19 4.73 5.76
C THR A 105 -0.72 3.80 4.98
N ILE A 106 -1.30 4.29 3.89
CA ILE A 106 -2.29 3.56 3.08
C ILE A 106 -1.97 3.75 1.60
N SER A 107 -1.32 2.74 1.00
CA SER A 107 -1.01 2.73 -0.44
C SER A 107 -2.15 2.09 -1.22
N LEU A 108 -3.38 2.60 -1.02
CA LEU A 108 -4.61 2.17 -1.67
C LEU A 108 -5.30 3.38 -2.29
N GLY A 109 -6.13 3.15 -3.30
CA GLY A 109 -6.99 4.16 -3.90
C GLY A 109 -8.05 3.49 -4.77
N ALA A 110 -9.23 4.09 -4.83
CA ALA A 110 -10.23 3.70 -5.82
C ALA A 110 -9.78 4.22 -7.21
N ALA A 111 -10.32 3.65 -8.29
CA ALA A 111 -10.16 4.25 -9.62
C ALA A 111 -10.68 5.70 -9.62
N ALA A 112 -10.12 6.56 -10.48
CA ALA A 112 -10.59 7.94 -10.66
C ALA A 112 -12.03 7.97 -11.22
N VAL A 113 -13.01 7.82 -10.34
CA VAL A 113 -14.44 7.97 -10.61
C VAL A 113 -14.81 9.42 -10.21
N PRO A 114 -15.71 10.11 -10.93
CA PRO A 114 -16.12 11.49 -10.60
C PRO A 114 -16.38 11.64 -9.11
N PRO A 115 -15.96 12.76 -8.50
CA PRO A 115 -15.86 12.92 -7.04
C PRO A 115 -17.23 12.64 -6.45
N SER A 116 -17.42 11.43 -5.94
CA SER A 116 -18.69 11.00 -5.34
C SER A 116 -18.96 11.71 -4.01
N GLY A 117 -18.08 12.65 -3.65
CA GLY A 117 -18.05 13.41 -2.41
C GLY A 117 -17.14 12.69 -1.42
N TYR A 118 -16.47 13.45 -0.56
CA TYR A 118 -15.63 12.87 0.49
C TYR A 118 -16.39 11.94 1.45
N PHE A 119 -17.72 11.97 1.43
CA PHE A 119 -18.62 11.20 2.28
C PHE A 119 -19.04 9.85 1.70
N SER A 120 -18.61 9.50 0.49
CA SER A 120 -18.82 8.18 -0.11
C SER A 120 -17.53 7.38 -0.28
N GLU A 121 -16.36 7.98 -0.03
CA GLU A 121 -15.07 7.31 -0.17
C GLU A 121 -14.55 6.82 1.19
N ALA A 122 -14.33 5.51 1.32
CA ALA A 122 -13.90 4.90 2.59
C ALA A 122 -12.60 5.51 3.16
N ILE A 123 -11.62 5.78 2.30
CA ILE A 123 -10.35 6.39 2.71
C ILE A 123 -10.58 7.81 3.21
N ALA A 124 -11.40 8.62 2.52
CA ALA A 124 -11.71 9.98 2.95
C ALA A 124 -12.44 9.99 4.31
N ILE A 125 -13.46 9.15 4.48
CA ILE A 125 -14.21 9.02 5.75
C ILE A 125 -13.30 8.53 6.88
N GLY A 126 -12.59 7.41 6.68
CA GLY A 126 -11.73 6.81 7.69
C GLY A 126 -10.59 7.74 8.12
N SER A 127 -9.97 8.42 7.16
CA SER A 127 -8.91 9.39 7.44
C SER A 127 -9.40 10.64 8.15
N PHE A 128 -10.61 11.13 7.86
CA PHE A 128 -11.20 12.25 8.59
C PHE A 128 -11.30 11.93 10.08
N HIS A 129 -11.80 10.74 10.42
CA HIS A 129 -11.91 10.29 11.80
C HIS A 129 -10.55 10.08 12.46
N ALA A 130 -9.56 9.54 11.74
CA ALA A 130 -8.19 9.40 12.25
C ALA A 130 -7.57 10.76 12.59
N ILE A 131 -7.67 11.72 11.69
CA ILE A 131 -7.09 13.07 11.85
C ILE A 131 -7.80 13.85 12.95
N SER A 132 -9.11 13.68 13.11
CA SER A 132 -9.86 14.27 14.23
C SER A 132 -9.34 13.81 15.61
N ARG A 133 -8.59 12.72 15.65
CA ARG A 133 -7.96 12.15 16.85
C ARG A 133 -6.43 12.32 16.87
N GLY A 134 -5.89 13.18 16.00
CA GLY A 134 -4.46 13.49 15.94
C GLY A 134 -3.60 12.45 15.19
N ILE A 135 -4.23 11.52 14.46
CA ILE A 135 -3.52 10.48 13.70
C ILE A 135 -3.37 10.95 12.25
N THR A 136 -2.12 11.13 11.81
CA THR A 136 -1.83 11.56 10.42
C THR A 136 -2.01 10.39 9.45
N VAL A 137 -2.58 10.66 8.27
CA VAL A 137 -2.80 9.66 7.23
C VAL A 137 -2.05 10.04 5.95
N VAL A 138 -1.18 9.16 5.49
CA VAL A 138 -0.38 9.30 4.26
C VAL A 138 -0.92 8.33 3.21
N ALA A 139 -1.31 8.83 2.05
CA ALA A 139 -1.94 8.06 0.98
C ALA A 139 -1.24 8.27 -0.37
N SER A 140 -1.28 7.28 -1.25
CA SER A 140 -0.78 7.42 -2.63
C SER A 140 -1.72 8.26 -3.50
N ALA A 141 -1.18 9.01 -4.46
CA ALA A 141 -1.96 9.79 -5.41
C ALA A 141 -2.59 8.96 -6.56
N GLY A 142 -2.29 7.67 -6.63
CA GLY A 142 -2.72 6.77 -7.71
C GLY A 142 -1.73 6.66 -8.87
N ASN A 143 -1.99 5.72 -9.78
CA ASN A 143 -1.12 5.38 -10.91
C ASN A 143 -1.78 5.62 -12.28
N ASP A 144 -2.97 6.24 -12.32
CA ASP A 144 -3.79 6.45 -13.53
C ASP A 144 -3.37 7.69 -14.35
N GLY A 145 -2.20 8.26 -14.03
CA GLY A 145 -1.61 9.35 -14.80
C GLY A 145 -1.25 8.95 -16.24
N PRO A 146 -0.88 9.91 -17.10
CA PRO A 146 -0.53 11.30 -16.80
C PRO A 146 -1.65 12.33 -17.07
N THR A 147 -2.87 11.88 -17.39
CA THR A 147 -3.98 12.76 -17.75
C THR A 147 -4.39 13.64 -16.56
N LEU A 148 -4.74 14.92 -16.82
CA LEU A 148 -5.23 15.84 -15.78
C LEU A 148 -6.46 15.25 -15.06
N GLY A 149 -6.50 15.39 -13.74
CA GLY A 149 -7.61 14.89 -12.92
C GLY A 149 -7.60 13.38 -12.64
N SER A 150 -6.50 12.67 -12.92
CA SER A 150 -6.32 11.24 -12.62
C SER A 150 -5.92 10.93 -11.17
N VAL A 151 -5.67 11.95 -10.35
CA VAL A 151 -5.28 11.80 -8.95
C VAL A 151 -6.44 11.30 -8.09
N VAL A 152 -6.13 10.37 -7.20
CA VAL A 152 -7.04 9.81 -6.19
C VAL A 152 -6.58 10.21 -4.79
N ASN A 153 -7.41 9.99 -3.76
CA ASN A 153 -7.12 10.40 -2.38
C ASN A 153 -6.92 11.92 -2.23
N VAL A 154 -7.88 12.70 -2.75
CA VAL A 154 -7.81 14.17 -2.81
C VAL A 154 -8.45 14.90 -1.62
N ALA A 155 -8.84 14.16 -0.58
CA ALA A 155 -9.45 14.78 0.59
C ALA A 155 -8.46 15.77 1.26
N PRO A 156 -8.87 17.01 1.61
CA PRO A 156 -7.94 18.06 2.04
C PRO A 156 -7.13 17.75 3.30
N TRP A 157 -7.57 16.77 4.09
CA TRP A 157 -6.91 16.34 5.30
C TRP A 157 -5.86 15.24 5.05
N LEU A 158 -5.86 14.58 3.89
CA LEU A 158 -4.87 13.56 3.55
C LEU A 158 -3.53 14.17 3.15
N PHE A 159 -2.44 13.48 3.49
CA PHE A 159 -1.13 13.72 2.88
C PHE A 159 -1.00 12.84 1.63
N SER A 160 -1.33 13.38 0.46
CA SER A 160 -1.35 12.65 -0.81
C SER A 160 0.02 12.70 -1.51
N VAL A 161 0.57 11.54 -1.87
CA VAL A 161 1.96 11.39 -2.33
C VAL A 161 2.03 10.95 -3.79
N ALA A 162 2.68 11.76 -4.63
CA ALA A 162 3.04 11.40 -6.01
C ALA A 162 4.33 10.58 -6.09
N ALA A 163 4.56 9.90 -7.22
CA ALA A 163 5.78 9.15 -7.48
C ALA A 163 6.74 9.93 -8.39
N SER A 164 8.04 9.80 -8.15
CA SER A 164 9.11 10.32 -9.00
C SER A 164 10.25 9.30 -9.12
N THR A 165 11.13 9.52 -10.10
CA THR A 165 12.33 8.69 -10.26
C THR A 165 13.43 9.09 -9.28
N LEU A 166 14.40 8.17 -9.09
CA LEU A 166 15.65 8.42 -8.38
C LEU A 166 16.79 8.60 -9.39
N ASP A 167 17.98 8.95 -8.90
CA ASP A 167 19.22 9.01 -9.68
C ASP A 167 19.75 7.62 -10.08
N ARG A 168 19.40 6.57 -9.32
CA ARG A 168 19.73 5.18 -9.62
C ARG A 168 18.84 4.60 -10.71
N ASP A 169 19.48 4.05 -11.74
CA ASP A 169 18.84 3.34 -12.85
C ASP A 169 19.21 1.86 -12.88
N PHE A 170 18.33 1.02 -13.43
CA PHE A 170 18.54 -0.41 -13.61
C PHE A 170 18.55 -0.73 -15.10
N VAL A 171 19.74 -1.01 -15.62
CA VAL A 171 19.97 -1.16 -17.05
C VAL A 171 20.19 -2.62 -17.43
N SER A 172 19.59 -3.05 -18.54
CA SER A 172 19.79 -4.38 -19.11
C SER A 172 20.53 -4.22 -20.44
N LEU A 173 21.83 -4.50 -20.43
CA LEU A 173 22.64 -4.38 -21.64
C LEU A 173 22.27 -5.47 -22.66
N LEU A 174 21.90 -5.05 -23.87
CA LEU A 174 21.56 -5.94 -24.98
C LEU A 174 22.70 -5.98 -26.00
N SER A 175 23.47 -7.07 -26.02
CA SER A 175 24.50 -7.30 -27.04
C SER A 175 23.95 -8.13 -28.20
N LEU A 176 24.00 -7.60 -29.42
CA LEU A 176 23.61 -8.27 -30.66
C LEU A 176 24.77 -9.10 -31.24
N GLY A 177 24.45 -10.08 -32.11
CA GLY A 177 25.45 -10.92 -32.79
C GLY A 177 26.38 -10.18 -33.76
N ASN A 178 26.12 -8.89 -34.03
CA ASN A 178 27.02 -7.99 -34.77
C ASN A 178 27.90 -7.12 -33.84
N ASN A 179 28.04 -7.52 -32.57
CA ASN A 179 28.80 -6.82 -31.52
C ASN A 179 28.33 -5.41 -31.18
N ARG A 180 27.12 -5.00 -31.59
CA ARG A 180 26.51 -3.76 -31.08
C ARG A 180 25.84 -4.01 -29.74
N THR A 181 26.07 -3.12 -28.78
CA THR A 181 25.45 -3.18 -27.45
C THR A 181 24.56 -1.96 -27.25
N PHE A 182 23.35 -2.18 -26.75
CA PHE A 182 22.37 -1.15 -26.41
C PHE A 182 22.08 -1.16 -24.91
N GLN A 183 21.66 -0.01 -24.41
CA GLN A 183 21.07 0.18 -23.09
C GLN A 183 19.58 0.43 -23.26
#